data_AF-A0AAP0BF69-F1
#
_entry.id   AF-A0AAP0BF69-F1
#
_cell.length_a   1.000
_cell.length_b   1.000
_cell.length_c   1.000
_cell.angle_alpha   90.00
_cell.angle_beta   90.00
_cell.angle_gamma   90.00
#
_symmetry.space_group_name_H-M   'P 1'
#
loop_
_entity.id
_entity.type
_entity.pdbx_description
1 polymer ?
#
loop_
_entity_poly.entity_id
_entity_poly.type
_entity_poly.pdbx_seq_one_letter_code
_entity_poly.pdbx_strand_id
1 'polypeptide(L)'
;MLENENPDENGSQSRHGRGMELILSAEDSKDWVYKGEGAANIVLSYIGSSDYLLGKVLRIHKVPRGRTKSTNVSSFLSRHEILLWRDIGENVESISKEVIGQLFIMNVMSPLLDPKHVDGGIRVIVSKEFLERVGKNILGQRPGQRVDVSEVDVFCDSALLINDHSLISRKSGTLKEEVCFAVEIKPKCGYLPNSEFIAKKNYFKKNVPRFEMHQILKLHQGEISQLSRYNPLDLFSGKKERIHQAISALFSTPQNNFRVFLNGSRIFGGLGGGVDKAAVCCHDRNGEIEDLKKVCWLPLDSFPELITEAIFSSAALGRLLASQKLDHYDIEGAIHAYYNIVYEPCLACKTCSDPDSLLRYSFLHDLSLEESLKIVRDYLIAATAKDCSLMISFRPAEDMGDDEFNSVFLESSNQYFDYKVNFIDLDMKPLQKMDYYYELDQKIATVYAKYMQNEVGYCNSANLSEGNEVQWEQ
;
A
#
# COMPACT_ATOMS: atom_id res chain seq x y z
N MET A 1 49.93 -14.99 59.37
CA MET A 1 49.54 -16.41 59.50
C MET A 1 48.22 -16.50 58.74
N LEU A 2 48.25 -16.81 57.43
CA LEU A 2 48.11 -18.16 56.82
C LEU A 2 46.75 -18.78 57.27
N GLU A 3 45.78 -19.15 56.42
CA GLU A 3 45.73 -19.90 55.15
C GLU A 3 44.48 -19.45 54.33
N ASN A 4 44.51 -19.17 53.02
CA ASN A 4 44.37 -20.02 51.82
C ASN A 4 43.19 -21.03 51.77
N GLU A 5 42.23 -20.83 50.83
CA GLU A 5 41.82 -21.83 49.82
C GLU A 5 40.85 -21.28 48.74
N ASN A 6 41.38 -21.23 47.51
CA ASN A 6 40.87 -21.44 46.14
C ASN A 6 39.60 -20.83 45.48
N PRO A 7 39.65 -20.61 44.13
CA PRO A 7 38.61 -20.04 43.27
C PRO A 7 37.86 -21.10 42.43
N ASP A 8 36.91 -20.61 41.61
CA ASP A 8 36.12 -21.25 40.53
C ASP A 8 34.68 -21.67 40.89
N GLU A 9 33.69 -20.98 40.30
CA GLU A 9 32.90 -21.47 39.16
C GLU A 9 31.65 -20.59 38.90
N ASN A 10 31.44 -20.27 37.62
CA ASN A 10 30.15 -19.99 36.97
C ASN A 10 29.23 -18.91 37.57
N GLY A 11 29.57 -17.65 37.27
CA GLY A 11 28.59 -16.57 37.17
C GLY A 11 28.49 -16.09 35.72
N SER A 12 27.71 -16.78 34.88
CA SER A 12 27.20 -16.21 33.64
C SER A 12 26.24 -15.07 34.00
N GLN A 13 26.83 -13.90 34.27
CA GLN A 13 26.12 -12.66 34.54
C GLN A 13 25.30 -12.30 33.31
N SER A 14 24.00 -12.20 33.55
CA SER A 14 23.01 -11.64 32.63
C SER A 14 23.50 -10.29 32.12
N ARG A 15 23.80 -10.23 30.82
CA ARG A 15 23.94 -8.96 30.10
C ARG A 15 22.55 -8.39 29.89
N HIS A 16 22.00 -7.72 30.90
CA HIS A 16 20.83 -6.84 30.75
C HIS A 16 21.25 -5.43 31.14
N GLY A 17 21.82 -4.74 30.16
CA GLY A 17 22.04 -3.30 30.18
C GLY A 17 20.96 -2.61 29.34
N ARG A 18 20.48 -1.46 29.82
CA ARG A 18 19.59 -0.54 29.12
C ARG A 18 20.07 -0.30 27.67
N GLY A 19 19.14 -0.41 26.71
CA GLY A 19 19.25 0.20 25.38
C GLY A 19 20.40 -0.27 24.49
N MET A 20 20.60 -1.59 24.30
CA MET A 20 21.40 -2.05 23.16
C MET A 20 20.58 -1.91 21.88
N GLU A 21 21.09 -1.14 20.91
CA GLU A 21 20.56 -1.17 19.54
C GLU A 21 20.67 -2.60 18.99
N LEU A 22 19.56 -3.13 18.46
CA LEU A 22 19.56 -4.44 17.83
C LEU A 22 20.35 -4.37 16.52
N ILE A 23 21.42 -5.18 16.43
CA ILE A 23 22.28 -5.31 15.24
C ILE A 23 22.07 -6.71 14.67
N LEU A 24 21.63 -6.78 13.41
CA LEU A 24 21.50 -8.04 12.67
C LEU A 24 22.78 -8.33 11.89
N SER A 25 23.45 -9.40 12.27
CA SER A 25 24.69 -9.88 11.69
C SER A 25 24.45 -11.02 10.70
N ALA A 26 25.51 -11.47 10.04
CA ALA A 26 25.40 -12.43 8.96
C ALA A 26 24.76 -13.77 9.40
N GLU A 27 24.98 -14.21 10.64
CA GLU A 27 24.37 -15.44 11.21
C GLU A 27 22.86 -15.37 11.39
N ASP A 28 22.29 -14.19 11.59
CA ASP A 28 20.85 -13.99 11.79
C ASP A 28 20.05 -14.19 10.50
N SER A 29 20.70 -14.11 9.33
CA SER A 29 20.06 -14.21 8.01
C SER A 29 19.29 -15.52 7.76
N LYS A 30 19.55 -16.57 8.54
CA LYS A 30 18.85 -17.87 8.47
C LYS A 30 17.47 -17.83 9.14
N ASP A 31 17.25 -16.88 10.04
CA ASP A 31 16.02 -16.74 10.82
C ASP A 31 14.98 -15.85 10.10
N TRP A 32 15.25 -15.45 8.85
CA TRP A 32 14.38 -14.60 8.05
C TRP A 32 14.01 -15.27 6.74
N VAL A 33 12.71 -15.39 6.47
CA VAL A 33 12.17 -16.00 5.24
C VAL A 33 11.42 -14.98 4.41
N TYR A 34 11.44 -15.13 3.08
CA TYR A 34 10.76 -14.22 2.17
C TYR A 34 9.23 -14.26 2.38
N LYS A 35 8.63 -13.10 2.63
CA LYS A 35 7.17 -12.93 2.78
C LYS A 35 6.55 -12.30 1.53
N GLY A 36 7.22 -11.31 0.96
CA GLY A 36 6.75 -10.61 -0.23
C GLY A 36 7.60 -9.40 -0.58
N GLU A 37 7.27 -8.74 -1.70
CA GLU A 37 7.93 -7.50 -2.10
C GLU A 37 7.02 -6.55 -2.87
N GLY A 38 7.29 -5.25 -2.70
CA GLY A 38 6.70 -4.18 -3.48
C GLY A 38 7.65 -3.68 -4.58
N ALA A 39 7.40 -2.47 -5.08
CA ALA A 39 8.33 -1.83 -6.01
C ALA A 39 9.66 -1.45 -5.34
N ALA A 40 9.59 -0.95 -4.10
CA ALA A 40 10.73 -0.36 -3.40
C ALA A 40 11.31 -1.23 -2.26
N ASN A 41 10.55 -2.20 -1.74
CA ASN A 41 10.90 -2.90 -0.50
C ASN A 41 10.69 -4.41 -0.62
N ILE A 42 11.50 -5.18 0.11
CA ILE A 42 11.32 -6.60 0.41
C ILE A 42 10.88 -6.71 1.86
N VAL A 43 9.99 -7.66 2.13
CA VAL A 43 9.49 -7.98 3.47
C VAL A 43 9.84 -9.43 3.79
N LEU A 44 10.46 -9.65 4.94
CA LEU A 44 10.85 -10.96 5.45
C LEU A 44 10.13 -11.25 6.76
N SER A 45 9.59 -12.46 6.94
CA SER A 45 9.05 -12.90 8.23
C SER A 45 10.14 -13.51 9.09
N TYR A 46 10.10 -13.21 10.39
CA TYR A 46 10.97 -13.87 11.36
C TYR A 46 10.47 -15.31 11.64
N ILE A 47 11.39 -16.27 11.63
CA ILE A 47 11.13 -17.70 11.90
C ILE A 47 12.08 -18.28 12.95
N GLY A 48 12.91 -17.45 13.59
CA GLY A 48 13.79 -17.87 14.67
C GLY A 48 13.07 -17.99 16.01
N SER A 49 13.84 -18.13 17.08
CA SER A 49 13.35 -18.38 18.44
C SER A 49 13.46 -17.17 19.38
N SER A 50 13.84 -15.99 18.90
CA SER A 50 13.95 -14.79 19.73
C SER A 50 12.56 -14.22 20.02
N ASP A 51 12.16 -14.23 21.30
CA ASP A 51 10.86 -13.69 21.75
C ASP A 51 10.61 -12.23 21.32
N TYR A 52 11.68 -11.42 21.22
CA TYR A 52 11.58 -10.02 20.78
C TYR A 52 11.21 -9.86 19.30
N LEU A 53 11.57 -10.86 18.48
CA LEU A 53 11.38 -10.86 17.03
C LEU A 53 10.20 -11.73 16.58
N LEU A 54 9.64 -12.55 17.48
CA LEU A 54 8.42 -13.31 17.19
C LEU A 54 7.28 -12.38 16.76
N GLY A 55 6.60 -12.78 15.68
CA GLY A 55 5.52 -11.98 15.10
C GLY A 55 5.97 -10.67 14.47
N LYS A 56 7.27 -10.52 14.13
CA LYS A 56 7.79 -9.36 13.40
C LYS A 56 8.12 -9.69 11.95
N VAL A 57 8.12 -8.65 11.12
CA VAL A 57 8.68 -8.65 9.77
C VAL A 57 9.80 -7.64 9.66
N LEU A 58 10.80 -7.96 8.83
CA LEU A 58 11.88 -7.05 8.47
C LEU A 58 11.63 -6.50 7.08
N ARG A 59 11.64 -5.18 6.97
CA ARG A 59 11.44 -4.43 5.73
C ARG A 59 12.76 -3.83 5.26
N ILE A 60 13.21 -4.26 4.09
CA ILE A 60 14.52 -3.92 3.51
C ILE A 60 14.31 -3.21 2.17
N HIS A 61 15.07 -2.15 1.93
CA HIS A 61 15.02 -1.41 0.67
C HIS A 61 15.65 -2.17 -0.50
N LYS A 62 15.13 -1.89 -1.70
CA LYS A 62 15.66 -2.35 -2.97
C LYS A 62 16.33 -1.24 -3.74
N VAL A 63 17.26 -1.63 -4.59
CA VAL A 63 17.86 -0.77 -5.61
C VAL A 63 17.61 -1.33 -7.01
N PRO A 64 17.49 -0.47 -8.04
CA PRO A 64 17.44 -0.92 -9.42
C PRO A 64 18.71 -1.69 -9.79
N ARG A 65 18.54 -2.84 -10.45
CA ARG A 65 19.66 -3.70 -10.84
C ARG A 65 20.57 -2.99 -11.84
N GLY A 66 21.89 -3.09 -11.63
CA GLY A 66 22.88 -2.50 -12.54
C GLY A 66 23.17 -1.00 -12.33
N ARG A 67 22.57 -0.35 -11.33
CA ARG A 67 23.05 0.96 -10.87
C ARG A 67 24.26 0.75 -9.95
N THR A 68 25.47 1.05 -10.44
CA THR A 68 26.61 1.34 -9.57
C THR A 68 26.29 2.63 -8.82
N LYS A 69 25.85 2.56 -7.56
CA LYS A 69 25.75 3.76 -6.72
C LYS A 69 27.17 4.27 -6.49
N SER A 70 27.45 5.49 -6.94
CA SER A 70 28.69 6.19 -6.61
C SER A 70 28.78 6.33 -5.09
N THR A 71 29.97 6.11 -4.54
CA THR A 71 30.34 6.24 -3.13
C THR A 71 30.22 7.66 -2.56
N ASN A 72 29.57 8.60 -3.24
CA ASN A 72 29.40 9.95 -2.76
C ASN A 72 28.04 10.12 -2.09
N VAL A 73 28.12 10.40 -0.79
CA VAL A 73 27.07 10.88 0.09
C VAL A 73 26.54 12.23 -0.44
N SER A 74 25.77 12.21 -1.52
CA SER A 74 24.90 13.33 -1.90
C SER A 74 23.59 13.17 -1.15
N SER A 75 23.05 14.25 -0.58
CA SER A 75 21.79 14.28 0.16
C SER A 75 20.74 13.31 -0.39
N PHE A 76 20.16 12.46 0.48
CA PHE A 76 19.20 11.42 0.09
C PHE A 76 17.90 11.99 -0.49
N LEU A 77 17.64 13.27 -0.23
CA LEU A 77 16.59 14.09 -0.84
C LEU A 77 17.21 15.15 -1.76
N SER A 78 16.47 15.50 -2.82
CA SER A 78 16.79 16.69 -3.62
C SER A 78 16.58 17.97 -2.81
N ARG A 79 17.21 19.08 -3.25
CA ARG A 79 17.02 20.42 -2.63
C ARG A 79 15.55 20.83 -2.53
N HIS A 80 14.74 20.51 -3.54
CA HIS A 80 13.32 20.81 -3.56
C HIS A 80 12.52 19.93 -2.58
N GLU A 81 12.93 18.66 -2.37
CA GLU A 81 12.31 17.78 -1.38
C GLU A 81 12.66 18.19 0.05
N ILE A 82 13.89 18.64 0.29
CA ILE A 82 14.28 19.25 1.58
C ILE A 82 13.38 20.45 1.88
N LEU A 83 13.18 21.34 0.90
CA LEU A 83 12.30 22.49 1.05
C LEU A 83 10.85 22.06 1.33
N LEU A 84 10.35 21.05 0.62
CA LEU A 84 8.98 20.56 0.76
C LEU A 84 8.71 19.95 2.14
N TRP A 85 9.68 19.23 2.68
CA TRP A 85 9.58 18.45 3.92
C TRP A 85 10.38 19.02 5.10
N ARG A 86 10.78 20.29 5.05
CA ARG A 86 11.61 20.94 6.08
C ARG A 86 11.02 20.88 7.50
N ASP A 87 9.70 20.76 7.62
CA ASP A 87 8.98 20.77 8.90
C ASP A 87 8.77 19.35 9.48
N ILE A 88 9.25 18.29 8.81
CA ILE A 88 8.97 16.89 9.21
C ILE A 88 9.83 16.40 10.37
N GLY A 89 10.95 17.07 10.65
CA GLY A 89 11.90 16.73 11.69
C GLY A 89 13.09 17.68 11.68
N GLU A 90 13.91 17.63 12.72
CA GLU A 90 15.13 18.44 12.80
C GLU A 90 16.20 17.91 11.81
N ASN A 91 16.96 18.81 11.19
CA ASN A 91 18.14 18.47 10.36
C ASN A 91 17.88 17.49 9.19
N VAL A 92 16.75 17.62 8.49
CA VAL A 92 16.35 16.80 7.32
C VAL A 92 17.47 16.64 6.28
N GLU A 93 18.36 17.62 6.15
CA GLU A 93 19.50 17.61 5.21
C GLU A 93 20.57 16.55 5.52
N SER A 94 20.63 16.06 6.76
CA SER A 94 21.70 15.19 7.27
C SER A 94 21.27 13.75 7.58
N ILE A 95 19.99 13.43 7.31
CA ILE A 95 19.36 12.17 7.73
C ILE A 95 19.26 11.19 6.55
N SER A 96 19.38 9.88 6.83
CA SER A 96 19.22 8.83 5.82
C SER A 96 17.79 8.77 5.27
N LYS A 97 17.62 8.20 4.06
CA LYS A 97 16.32 8.07 3.41
C LYS A 97 15.33 7.26 4.25
N GLU A 98 15.84 6.26 4.95
CA GLU A 98 15.12 5.34 5.83
C GLU A 98 14.50 6.10 7.01
N VAL A 99 15.32 6.94 7.67
CA VAL A 99 14.86 7.73 8.82
C VAL A 99 13.87 8.81 8.37
N ILE A 100 14.10 9.47 7.22
CA ILE A 100 13.11 10.41 6.67
C ILE A 100 11.80 9.70 6.35
N GLY A 101 11.86 8.51 5.76
CA GLY A 101 10.68 7.70 5.48
C GLY A 101 9.91 7.33 6.76
N GLN A 102 10.63 6.96 7.82
CA GLN A 102 10.04 6.67 9.13
C GLN A 102 9.41 7.93 9.77
N LEU A 103 10.11 9.07 9.74
CA LEU A 103 9.60 10.35 10.22
C LEU A 103 8.35 10.78 9.44
N PHE A 104 8.29 10.53 8.13
CA PHE A 104 7.09 10.78 7.34
C PHE A 104 5.90 9.94 7.81
N ILE A 105 6.11 8.65 8.07
CA ILE A 105 5.05 7.80 8.60
C ILE A 105 4.59 8.31 9.98
N MET A 106 5.53 8.62 10.88
CA MET A 106 5.23 8.97 12.26
C MET A 106 4.68 10.39 12.44
N ASN A 107 5.19 11.37 11.70
CA ASN A 107 4.87 12.79 11.91
C ASN A 107 3.84 13.32 10.91
N VAL A 108 3.61 12.62 9.79
CA VAL A 108 2.64 13.03 8.77
C VAL A 108 1.49 12.02 8.67
N MET A 109 1.77 10.75 8.36
CA MET A 109 0.70 9.79 8.09
C MET A 109 -0.03 9.32 9.35
N SER A 110 0.68 9.07 10.45
CA SER A 110 0.11 8.59 11.72
C SER A 110 -0.91 9.57 12.32
N PRO A 111 -0.62 10.89 12.45
CA PRO A 111 -1.62 11.86 12.88
C PRO A 111 -2.84 11.94 11.95
N LEU A 112 -2.67 11.72 10.65
CA LEU A 112 -3.76 11.76 9.68
C LEU A 112 -4.65 10.50 9.75
N LEU A 113 -4.05 9.32 9.92
CA LEU A 113 -4.71 8.01 9.83
C LEU A 113 -5.11 7.38 11.17
N ASP A 114 -4.83 8.06 12.28
CA ASP A 114 -4.91 7.57 13.66
C ASP A 114 -3.70 6.69 14.06
N PRO A 115 -2.91 7.08 15.07
CA PRO A 115 -1.76 6.31 15.53
C PRO A 115 -2.07 4.86 15.90
N LYS A 116 -3.31 4.54 16.31
CA LYS A 116 -3.69 3.14 16.63
C LYS A 116 -3.67 2.20 15.41
N HIS A 117 -3.68 2.74 14.19
CA HIS A 117 -3.72 1.99 12.94
C HIS A 117 -2.42 2.12 12.13
N VAL A 118 -1.38 2.74 12.68
CA VAL A 118 -0.12 3.01 11.96
C VAL A 118 1.06 2.52 12.78
N ASP A 119 1.76 1.52 12.24
CA ASP A 119 3.04 1.07 12.77
C ASP A 119 4.18 1.75 12.02
N GLY A 120 4.89 2.66 12.69
CA GLY A 120 6.07 3.32 12.14
C GLY A 120 7.30 2.42 12.03
N GLY A 121 7.25 1.23 12.64
CA GLY A 121 8.38 0.32 12.75
C GLY A 121 9.46 0.84 13.69
N ILE A 122 10.39 -0.05 14.02
CA ILE A 122 11.60 0.23 14.80
C ILE A 122 12.80 0.08 13.86
N ARG A 123 13.70 1.07 13.85
CA ARG A 123 14.93 0.97 13.09
C ARG A 123 15.85 -0.05 13.75
N VAL A 124 16.37 -0.99 12.96
CA VAL A 124 17.38 -1.95 13.39
C VAL A 124 18.61 -1.80 12.51
N ILE A 125 19.79 -1.97 13.10
CA ILE A 125 21.05 -1.89 12.37
C ILE A 125 21.26 -3.21 11.64
N VAL A 126 21.69 -3.15 10.39
CA VAL A 126 21.98 -4.34 9.58
C VAL A 126 23.40 -4.26 9.05
N SER A 127 24.12 -5.37 9.14
CA SER A 127 25.43 -5.50 8.50
C SER A 127 25.32 -5.72 7.00
N LYS A 128 26.34 -5.31 6.25
CA LYS A 128 26.44 -5.58 4.80
C LYS A 128 26.40 -7.09 4.54
N GLU A 129 27.10 -7.88 5.34
CA GLU A 129 27.17 -9.34 5.23
C GLU A 129 25.80 -10.00 5.48
N PHE A 130 24.99 -9.46 6.40
CA PHE A 130 23.61 -9.87 6.58
C PHE A 130 22.79 -9.66 5.30
N LEU A 131 22.83 -8.45 4.73
CA LEU A 131 22.07 -8.11 3.52
C LEU A 131 22.50 -8.93 2.30
N GLU A 132 23.81 -9.18 2.14
CA GLU A 132 24.33 -10.05 1.09
C GLU A 132 23.83 -11.50 1.23
N ARG A 133 23.79 -12.05 2.46
CA ARG A 133 23.28 -13.40 2.72
C ARG A 133 21.77 -13.47 2.50
N VAL A 134 21.01 -12.50 3.03
CA VAL A 134 19.57 -12.37 2.79
C VAL A 134 19.27 -12.35 1.30
N GLY A 135 19.97 -11.52 0.53
CA GLY A 135 19.79 -11.41 -0.92
C GLY A 135 20.00 -12.74 -1.65
N LYS A 136 20.95 -13.55 -1.21
CA LYS A 136 21.18 -14.91 -1.73
C LYS A 136 20.07 -15.88 -1.31
N ASN A 137 19.70 -15.89 -0.03
CA ASN A 137 18.71 -16.82 0.55
C ASN A 137 17.33 -16.69 -0.10
N ILE A 138 16.92 -15.47 -0.46
CA ILE A 138 15.59 -15.21 -1.01
C ILE A 138 15.54 -15.27 -2.54
N LEU A 139 16.67 -15.38 -3.24
CA LEU A 139 16.73 -15.23 -4.70
C LEU A 139 15.78 -16.19 -5.44
N GLY A 140 15.70 -17.45 -4.99
CA GLY A 140 14.80 -18.46 -5.55
C GLY A 140 13.32 -18.31 -5.17
N GLN A 141 13.00 -17.46 -4.20
CA GLN A 141 11.63 -17.24 -3.70
C GLN A 141 10.99 -15.98 -4.32
N ARG A 142 11.80 -15.08 -4.86
CA ARG A 142 11.35 -13.83 -5.50
C ARG A 142 10.78 -14.09 -6.90
N PRO A 143 9.69 -13.42 -7.32
CA PRO A 143 9.20 -13.52 -8.68
C PRO A 143 10.26 -13.07 -9.71
N GLY A 144 10.44 -13.82 -10.79
CA GLY A 144 11.48 -13.55 -11.80
C GLY A 144 11.49 -12.10 -12.31
N GLN A 145 10.31 -11.57 -12.67
CA GLN A 145 10.15 -10.17 -13.10
C GLN A 145 10.68 -9.13 -12.09
N ARG A 146 10.64 -9.44 -10.78
CA ARG A 146 11.13 -8.57 -9.71
C ARG A 146 12.64 -8.67 -9.53
N VAL A 147 13.19 -9.87 -9.70
CA VAL A 147 14.63 -10.16 -9.69
C VAL A 147 15.33 -9.47 -10.86
N ASP A 148 14.66 -9.39 -12.02
CA ASP A 148 15.22 -8.76 -13.22
C ASP A 148 15.43 -7.26 -13.06
N VAL A 149 14.54 -6.58 -12.34
CA VAL A 149 14.55 -5.10 -12.23
C VAL A 149 15.18 -4.57 -10.95
N SER A 150 15.35 -5.39 -9.90
CA SER A 150 15.78 -4.91 -8.59
C SER A 150 16.47 -5.94 -7.70
N GLU A 151 17.37 -5.47 -6.85
CA GLU A 151 18.13 -6.24 -5.86
C GLU A 151 18.08 -5.59 -4.47
N VAL A 152 18.51 -6.32 -3.44
CA VAL A 152 18.63 -5.80 -2.06
C VAL A 152 19.68 -4.68 -2.03
N ASP A 153 19.39 -3.57 -1.35
CA ASP A 153 20.38 -2.51 -1.14
C ASP A 153 21.40 -2.92 -0.06
N VAL A 154 22.47 -3.62 -0.46
CA VAL A 154 23.49 -4.12 0.50
C VAL A 154 24.31 -3.01 1.17
N PHE A 155 24.14 -1.75 0.76
CA PHE A 155 24.84 -0.61 1.34
C PHE A 155 23.99 0.17 2.34
N CYS A 156 22.74 -0.23 2.60
CA CYS A 156 21.98 0.34 3.71
C CYS A 156 22.53 -0.19 5.04
N ASP A 157 22.59 0.68 6.05
CA ASP A 157 23.06 0.36 7.40
C ASP A 157 21.92 0.01 8.36
N SER A 158 20.68 0.16 7.87
CA SER A 158 19.48 0.00 8.67
C SER A 158 18.32 -0.59 7.88
N ALA A 159 17.41 -1.24 8.60
CA ALA A 159 16.14 -1.77 8.11
C ALA A 159 15.03 -1.43 9.11
N LEU A 160 13.77 -1.63 8.70
CA LEU A 160 12.61 -1.38 9.57
C LEU A 160 12.03 -2.71 10.05
N LEU A 161 12.00 -2.90 11.37
CA LEU A 161 11.33 -4.00 12.05
C LEU A 161 9.90 -3.58 12.38
N ILE A 162 8.91 -4.30 11.85
CA ILE A 162 7.48 -3.95 11.92
C ILE A 162 6.73 -5.15 12.49
N ASN A 163 5.59 -4.94 13.15
CA ASN A 163 4.72 -6.06 13.50
C ASN A 163 4.24 -6.80 12.24
N ASP A 164 4.18 -8.13 12.30
CA ASP A 164 3.52 -8.90 11.26
C ASP A 164 1.99 -8.72 11.38
N HIS A 165 1.44 -7.81 10.59
CA HIS A 165 0.00 -7.56 10.56
C HIS A 165 -0.81 -8.68 9.87
N SER A 166 -0.18 -9.78 9.45
CA SER A 166 -0.90 -11.00 9.07
C SER A 166 -1.12 -11.98 10.23
N LEU A 167 -0.61 -11.67 11.43
CA LEU A 167 -0.71 -12.48 12.64
C LEU A 167 -1.38 -11.68 13.77
N ILE A 168 -2.05 -12.33 14.71
CA ILE A 168 -2.46 -11.77 16.01
C ILE A 168 -1.78 -12.63 17.08
N SER A 169 -0.99 -12.03 17.98
CA SER A 169 -0.35 -12.75 19.09
C SER A 169 -1.07 -12.45 20.39
N ARG A 170 -1.33 -13.47 21.23
CA ARG A 170 -1.64 -13.25 22.65
C ARG A 170 -0.36 -12.85 23.39
N LYS A 171 -0.51 -12.07 24.47
CA LYS A 171 0.55 -11.85 25.47
C LYS A 171 0.80 -13.05 26.37
N SER A 172 -0.11 -14.04 26.39
CA SER A 172 -0.01 -15.24 27.23
C SER A 172 0.76 -16.35 26.52
N GLY A 173 1.88 -16.79 27.11
CA GLY A 173 2.85 -17.76 26.57
C GLY A 173 2.36 -19.21 26.46
N THR A 174 1.11 -19.44 26.05
CA THR A 174 0.63 -20.76 25.63
C THR A 174 0.72 -20.88 24.11
N LEU A 175 1.66 -21.72 23.68
CA LEU A 175 1.88 -22.20 22.30
C LEU A 175 0.71 -23.06 21.76
N LYS A 176 -0.54 -22.63 21.93
CA LYS A 176 -1.58 -23.15 21.04
C LYS A 176 -1.36 -22.42 19.71
N GLU A 177 -1.21 -23.19 18.63
CA GLU A 177 -1.25 -22.67 17.27
C GLU A 177 -2.63 -22.05 17.04
N GLU A 178 -2.76 -20.79 17.45
CA GLU A 178 -4.01 -20.07 17.31
C GLU A 178 -4.19 -19.66 15.87
N VAL A 179 -5.32 -20.08 15.34
CA VAL A 179 -5.73 -19.77 13.99
C VAL A 179 -5.99 -18.27 13.89
N CYS A 180 -5.19 -17.60 13.06
CA CYS A 180 -5.38 -16.21 12.67
C CYS A 180 -5.48 -16.14 11.16
N PHE A 181 -6.44 -15.39 10.64
CA PHE A 181 -6.45 -15.03 9.23
C PHE A 181 -6.38 -13.52 9.07
N ALA A 182 -5.87 -13.06 7.95
CA ALA A 182 -5.79 -11.64 7.66
C ALA A 182 -6.13 -11.37 6.20
N VAL A 183 -6.65 -10.18 5.94
CA VAL A 183 -6.88 -9.68 4.59
C VAL A 183 -6.07 -8.43 4.35
N GLU A 184 -5.51 -8.30 3.16
CA GLU A 184 -4.89 -7.06 2.67
C GLU A 184 -5.77 -6.49 1.56
N ILE A 185 -6.25 -5.26 1.73
CA ILE A 185 -7.05 -4.53 0.75
C ILE A 185 -6.24 -3.32 0.27
N LYS A 186 -6.08 -3.14 -1.04
CA LYS A 186 -5.59 -1.87 -1.62
C LYS A 186 -6.81 -1.06 -2.08
N PRO A 187 -7.28 -0.09 -1.28
CA PRO A 187 -8.60 0.51 -1.46
C PRO A 187 -8.65 1.52 -2.62
N LYS A 188 -7.49 2.02 -3.08
CA LYS A 188 -7.39 3.05 -4.12
C LYS A 188 -8.16 4.32 -3.75
N CYS A 189 -8.43 5.19 -4.72
CA CYS A 189 -9.03 6.51 -4.51
C CYS A 189 -10.55 6.42 -4.32
N GLY A 190 -11.04 6.79 -3.13
CA GLY A 190 -12.44 6.68 -2.71
C GLY A 190 -13.33 7.89 -2.98
N TYR A 191 -12.89 8.86 -3.80
CA TYR A 191 -13.68 10.03 -4.16
C TYR A 191 -13.54 10.38 -5.65
N LEU A 192 -14.49 11.18 -6.14
CA LEU A 192 -14.43 11.81 -7.46
C LEU A 192 -13.85 13.22 -7.31
N PRO A 193 -12.88 13.62 -8.16
CA PRO A 193 -12.32 14.95 -8.11
C PRO A 193 -13.37 16.00 -8.51
N ASN A 194 -13.33 17.16 -7.85
CA ASN A 194 -14.21 18.30 -8.12
C ASN A 194 -13.45 19.54 -8.62
N SER A 195 -12.13 19.43 -8.80
CA SER A 195 -11.24 20.52 -9.23
C SER A 195 -11.75 21.28 -10.45
N GLU A 196 -11.61 22.61 -10.41
CA GLU A 196 -11.88 23.52 -11.54
C GLU A 196 -10.78 23.51 -12.61
N PHE A 197 -9.63 22.91 -12.29
CA PHE A 197 -8.46 22.85 -13.17
C PHE A 197 -8.49 21.64 -14.12
N ILE A 198 -9.42 20.71 -13.93
CA ILE A 198 -9.67 19.62 -14.88
C ILE A 198 -10.08 20.22 -16.23
N ALA A 199 -9.37 19.87 -17.30
CA ALA A 199 -9.65 20.36 -18.64
C ALA A 199 -11.07 19.93 -19.09
N LYS A 200 -11.74 20.77 -19.90
CA LYS A 200 -13.09 20.51 -20.43
C LYS A 200 -13.22 19.13 -21.10
N LYS A 201 -12.21 18.74 -21.88
CA LYS A 201 -12.13 17.42 -22.55
C LYS A 201 -12.12 16.23 -21.57
N ASN A 202 -11.75 16.45 -20.31
CA ASN A 202 -11.61 15.44 -19.27
C ASN A 202 -12.73 15.51 -18.21
N TYR A 203 -13.82 16.25 -18.43
CA TYR A 203 -14.90 16.42 -17.43
C TYR A 203 -15.56 15.12 -16.96
N PHE A 204 -15.46 14.03 -17.73
CA PHE A 204 -15.90 12.71 -17.27
C PHE A 204 -15.16 12.25 -15.99
N LYS A 205 -13.95 12.75 -15.70
CA LYS A 205 -13.23 12.50 -14.44
C LYS A 205 -14.04 12.89 -13.21
N LYS A 206 -14.97 13.85 -13.33
CA LYS A 206 -15.84 14.29 -12.22
C LYS A 206 -16.97 13.30 -11.91
N ASN A 207 -17.22 12.33 -12.80
CA ASN A 207 -18.33 11.39 -12.69
C ASN A 207 -17.88 9.92 -12.68
N VAL A 208 -16.68 9.63 -13.18
CA VAL A 208 -16.15 8.27 -13.30
C VAL A 208 -14.93 8.09 -12.37
N PRO A 209 -14.91 7.04 -11.53
CA PRO A 209 -13.79 6.79 -10.62
C PRO A 209 -12.47 6.62 -11.39
N ARG A 210 -11.39 7.18 -10.83
CA ARG A 210 -10.04 7.02 -11.37
C ARG A 210 -9.61 5.56 -11.52
N PHE A 211 -10.10 4.67 -10.64
CA PHE A 211 -9.84 3.23 -10.70
C PHE A 211 -10.46 2.60 -11.95
N GLU A 212 -11.72 2.90 -12.23
CA GLU A 212 -12.46 2.37 -13.38
C GLU A 212 -11.82 2.79 -14.70
N MET A 213 -11.52 4.08 -14.87
CA MET A 213 -10.82 4.57 -16.06
C MET A 213 -9.46 3.88 -16.26
N HIS A 214 -8.75 3.59 -15.15
CA HIS A 214 -7.47 2.90 -15.19
C HIS A 214 -7.61 1.42 -15.56
N GLN A 215 -8.70 0.76 -15.19
CA GLN A 215 -8.96 -0.63 -15.58
C GLN A 215 -9.00 -0.75 -17.12
N ILE A 216 -9.62 0.21 -17.81
CA ILE A 216 -9.64 0.25 -19.28
C ILE A 216 -8.22 0.34 -19.86
N LEU A 217 -7.39 1.25 -19.33
CA LEU A 217 -6.00 1.35 -19.78
C LEU A 217 -5.23 0.04 -19.54
N LYS A 218 -5.36 -0.54 -18.34
CA LYS A 218 -4.68 -1.80 -17.99
C LYS A 218 -5.11 -2.96 -18.89
N LEU A 219 -6.39 -3.05 -19.22
CA LEU A 219 -6.91 -4.05 -20.14
C LEU A 219 -6.33 -3.84 -21.54
N HIS A 220 -6.32 -2.60 -22.04
CA HIS A 220 -5.72 -2.24 -23.32
C HIS A 220 -4.21 -2.56 -23.37
N GLN A 221 -3.49 -2.47 -22.25
CA GLN A 221 -2.07 -2.82 -22.15
C GLN A 221 -1.82 -4.32 -21.92
N GLY A 222 -2.88 -5.13 -21.75
CA GLY A 222 -2.74 -6.55 -21.40
C GLY A 222 -2.19 -6.81 -19.99
N GLU A 223 -2.23 -5.81 -19.10
CA GLU A 223 -1.80 -5.94 -17.71
C GLU A 223 -2.80 -6.74 -16.86
N ILE A 224 -4.07 -6.76 -17.28
CA ILE A 224 -5.17 -7.51 -16.68
C ILE A 224 -5.94 -8.27 -17.77
N SER A 225 -6.53 -9.40 -17.42
CA SER A 225 -7.32 -10.24 -18.34
C SER A 225 -8.79 -9.83 -18.43
N GLN A 226 -9.31 -9.16 -17.40
CA GLN A 226 -10.69 -8.70 -17.32
C GLN A 226 -10.80 -7.47 -16.41
N LEU A 227 -11.84 -6.66 -16.64
CA LEU A 227 -12.16 -5.52 -15.79
C LEU A 227 -12.59 -5.99 -14.40
N SER A 228 -12.10 -5.29 -13.37
CA SER A 228 -12.53 -5.53 -11.99
C SER A 228 -13.97 -5.06 -11.78
N ARG A 229 -14.74 -5.83 -11.00
CA ARG A 229 -16.07 -5.42 -10.52
C ARG A 229 -15.99 -4.49 -9.30
N TYR A 230 -14.80 -4.34 -8.73
CA TYR A 230 -14.58 -3.55 -7.53
C TYR A 230 -14.69 -2.05 -7.82
N ASN A 231 -15.44 -1.35 -6.97
CA ASN A 231 -15.57 0.10 -7.01
C ASN A 231 -15.13 0.72 -5.67
N PRO A 232 -14.08 1.55 -5.67
CA PRO A 232 -13.65 2.26 -4.46
C PRO A 232 -14.75 3.12 -3.82
N LEU A 233 -15.64 3.73 -4.61
CA LEU A 233 -16.70 4.58 -4.05
C LEU A 233 -17.70 3.80 -3.20
N ASP A 234 -17.87 2.49 -3.47
CA ASP A 234 -18.71 1.60 -2.66
C ASP A 234 -18.03 1.28 -1.32
N LEU A 235 -16.72 0.98 -1.36
CA LEU A 235 -15.92 0.72 -0.16
C LEU A 235 -15.85 1.92 0.79
N PHE A 236 -15.73 3.13 0.24
CA PHE A 236 -15.65 4.38 1.01
C PHE A 236 -17.02 5.04 1.27
N SER A 237 -18.12 4.37 0.95
CA SER A 237 -19.45 4.96 0.99
C SER A 237 -19.99 5.25 2.40
N GLY A 238 -19.43 4.61 3.43
CA GLY A 238 -19.98 4.60 4.79
C GLY A 238 -21.29 3.83 4.93
N LYS A 239 -21.73 3.10 3.89
CA LYS A 239 -22.94 2.28 3.88
C LYS A 239 -22.57 0.81 3.87
N LYS A 240 -23.03 0.06 4.86
CA LYS A 240 -22.66 -1.35 5.08
C LYS A 240 -22.94 -2.21 3.85
N GLU A 241 -24.07 -2.01 3.18
CA GLU A 241 -24.48 -2.78 2.00
C GLU A 241 -23.54 -2.56 0.81
N ARG A 242 -23.10 -1.31 0.59
CA ARG A 242 -22.15 -0.98 -0.49
C ARG A 242 -20.74 -1.46 -0.15
N ILE A 243 -20.33 -1.38 1.11
CA ILE A 243 -19.06 -1.98 1.57
C ILE A 243 -19.08 -3.49 1.27
N HIS A 244 -20.16 -4.18 1.62
CA HIS A 244 -20.31 -5.61 1.33
C HIS A 244 -20.22 -5.93 -0.16
N GLN A 245 -20.87 -5.13 -1.02
CA GLN A 245 -20.75 -5.27 -2.48
C GLN A 245 -19.29 -5.10 -2.95
N ALA A 246 -18.58 -4.10 -2.42
CA ALA A 246 -17.19 -3.85 -2.75
C ALA A 246 -16.27 -5.02 -2.32
N ILE A 247 -16.48 -5.57 -1.13
CA ILE A 247 -15.73 -6.75 -0.65
C ILE A 247 -16.04 -7.98 -1.51
N SER A 248 -17.32 -8.24 -1.80
CA SER A 248 -17.72 -9.36 -2.68
C SER A 248 -17.10 -9.25 -4.07
N ALA A 249 -17.00 -8.03 -4.60
CA ALA A 249 -16.33 -7.76 -5.87
C ALA A 249 -14.81 -8.00 -5.80
N LEU A 250 -14.16 -7.69 -4.67
CA LEU A 250 -12.74 -8.00 -4.45
C LEU A 250 -12.48 -9.51 -4.37
N PHE A 251 -13.37 -10.31 -3.77
CA PHE A 251 -13.26 -11.77 -3.86
C PHE A 251 -13.41 -12.29 -5.29
N SER A 252 -14.32 -11.69 -6.07
CA SER A 252 -14.58 -12.10 -7.46
C SER A 252 -13.44 -11.75 -8.41
N THR A 253 -12.88 -10.53 -8.27
CA THR A 253 -11.83 -9.99 -9.15
C THR A 253 -10.72 -9.33 -8.32
N PRO A 254 -9.89 -10.12 -7.60
CA PRO A 254 -8.96 -9.61 -6.60
C PRO A 254 -7.84 -8.74 -7.18
N GLN A 255 -7.35 -9.10 -8.38
CA GLN A 255 -6.18 -8.46 -9.01
C GLN A 255 -5.05 -8.25 -8.00
N ASN A 256 -4.49 -7.03 -7.91
CA ASN A 256 -3.54 -6.65 -6.85
C ASN A 256 -4.19 -5.85 -5.72
N ASN A 257 -5.52 -5.88 -5.63
CA ASN A 257 -6.32 -5.13 -4.67
C ASN A 257 -6.73 -5.97 -3.46
N PHE A 258 -6.67 -7.29 -3.52
CA PHE A 258 -7.11 -8.14 -2.42
C PHE A 258 -6.24 -9.40 -2.26
N ARG A 259 -5.87 -9.70 -1.02
CA ARG A 259 -5.15 -10.91 -0.63
C ARG A 259 -5.66 -11.44 0.70
N VAL A 260 -5.58 -12.75 0.90
CA VAL A 260 -5.93 -13.41 2.17
C VAL A 260 -4.72 -14.22 2.65
N PHE A 261 -4.49 -14.17 3.96
CA PHE A 261 -3.42 -14.85 4.66
C PHE A 261 -4.03 -15.72 5.76
N LEU A 262 -3.47 -16.90 5.97
CA LEU A 262 -3.76 -17.81 7.07
C LEU A 262 -2.45 -18.08 7.82
N ASN A 263 -2.41 -17.77 9.11
CA ASN A 263 -1.24 -17.88 9.98
C ASN A 263 0.02 -17.27 9.32
N GLY A 264 -0.18 -16.10 8.72
CA GLY A 264 0.86 -15.33 8.02
C GLY A 264 1.30 -15.85 6.65
N SER A 265 0.79 -17.01 6.22
CA SER A 265 1.01 -17.57 4.89
C SER A 265 -0.10 -17.13 3.94
N ARG A 266 0.24 -16.65 2.73
CA ARG A 266 -0.78 -16.20 1.78
C ARG A 266 -1.48 -17.40 1.14
N ILE A 267 -2.82 -17.40 1.17
CA ILE A 267 -3.69 -18.44 0.61
C ILE A 267 -4.61 -17.93 -0.51
N PHE A 268 -4.67 -16.61 -0.73
CA PHE A 268 -5.49 -16.03 -1.80
C PHE A 268 -4.89 -14.73 -2.34
N GLY A 269 -5.06 -14.48 -3.64
CA GLY A 269 -4.55 -13.29 -4.34
C GLY A 269 -3.10 -13.44 -4.84
N GLY A 270 -2.77 -12.76 -5.94
CA GLY A 270 -1.49 -12.93 -6.66
C GLY A 270 -0.27 -12.33 -5.96
N LEU A 271 0.93 -12.75 -6.40
CA LEU A 271 2.25 -12.31 -5.91
C LEU A 271 2.61 -10.84 -6.20
N GLY A 272 1.76 -10.11 -6.92
CA GLY A 272 1.98 -8.70 -7.24
C GLY A 272 2.95 -8.50 -8.41
N GLY A 273 2.41 -8.22 -9.58
CA GLY A 273 3.13 -7.89 -10.81
C GLY A 273 2.10 -7.94 -11.94
N GLY A 274 2.05 -6.89 -12.77
CA GLY A 274 1.16 -6.89 -13.92
C GLY A 274 1.50 -8.05 -14.85
N VAL A 275 0.46 -8.56 -15.52
CA VAL A 275 0.42 -9.81 -16.26
C VAL A 275 0.54 -11.06 -15.37
N ASP A 276 -0.63 -11.55 -14.96
CA ASP A 276 -0.88 -12.97 -14.61
C ASP A 276 -0.63 -13.87 -15.84
N LYS A 277 0.59 -13.83 -16.40
CA LYS A 277 1.10 -14.84 -17.35
C LYS A 277 1.70 -16.04 -16.64
N ALA A 278 1.48 -16.13 -15.33
CA ALA A 278 1.49 -17.38 -14.57
C ALA A 278 0.06 -17.67 -14.14
N ALA A 279 -0.72 -18.21 -15.07
CA ALA A 279 -1.63 -19.30 -14.74
C ALA A 279 -0.80 -20.49 -14.21
N VAL A 280 -0.19 -20.32 -13.04
CA VAL A 280 0.52 -21.32 -12.22
C VAL A 280 0.47 -20.70 -10.80
N CYS A 281 -0.53 -20.91 -9.97
CA CYS A 281 -1.30 -22.13 -9.77
C CYS A 281 -2.80 -21.91 -10.00
N CYS A 282 -3.32 -22.51 -11.07
CA CYS A 282 -4.61 -23.20 -11.00
C CYS A 282 -4.45 -24.49 -10.17
N HIS A 283 -3.90 -24.39 -8.97
CA HIS A 283 -4.14 -25.40 -7.93
C HIS A 283 -5.39 -24.92 -7.22
N ASP A 284 -6.40 -25.77 -7.34
CA ASP A 284 -7.70 -25.72 -6.71
C ASP A 284 -8.03 -24.46 -5.88
N ARG A 285 -8.62 -23.43 -6.53
CA ARG A 285 -9.24 -22.29 -5.83
C ARG A 285 -10.22 -22.74 -4.75
N ASN A 286 -10.79 -23.95 -4.88
CA ASN A 286 -11.70 -24.49 -3.89
C ASN A 286 -10.93 -25.08 -2.71
N GLY A 287 -9.78 -25.72 -2.92
CA GLY A 287 -8.99 -26.38 -1.87
C GLY A 287 -8.41 -25.43 -0.81
N GLU A 288 -7.75 -24.34 -1.21
CA GLU A 288 -7.13 -23.38 -0.27
C GLU A 288 -8.18 -22.59 0.54
N ILE A 289 -9.32 -22.32 -0.09
CA ILE A 289 -10.46 -21.65 0.54
C ILE A 289 -11.23 -22.63 1.44
N GLU A 290 -11.31 -23.90 1.06
CA GLU A 290 -11.90 -24.96 1.87
C GLU A 290 -11.04 -25.25 3.11
N ASP A 291 -9.73 -25.08 3.02
CA ASP A 291 -8.85 -25.09 4.20
C ASP A 291 -9.11 -23.88 5.11
N LEU A 292 -9.36 -22.68 4.56
CA LEU A 292 -9.82 -21.53 5.35
C LEU A 292 -11.16 -21.80 6.05
N LYS A 293 -12.12 -22.46 5.38
CA LYS A 293 -13.38 -22.89 6.01
C LYS A 293 -13.16 -23.87 7.16
N LYS A 294 -12.32 -24.90 6.96
CA LYS A 294 -12.02 -25.90 7.99
C LYS A 294 -11.36 -25.26 9.20
N VAL A 295 -10.51 -24.29 8.97
CA VAL A 295 -9.64 -23.70 9.98
C VAL A 295 -10.35 -22.58 10.76
N CYS A 296 -11.15 -21.74 10.08
CA CYS A 296 -11.90 -20.66 10.71
C CYS A 296 -13.32 -21.04 11.13
N TRP A 297 -13.78 -22.25 10.80
CA TRP A 297 -15.15 -22.73 11.05
C TRP A 297 -16.25 -21.82 10.46
N LEU A 298 -15.90 -21.01 9.45
CA LEU A 298 -16.80 -20.06 8.80
C LEU A 298 -17.22 -20.57 7.42
N PRO A 299 -18.51 -20.48 7.07
CA PRO A 299 -18.94 -20.58 5.68
C PRO A 299 -18.24 -19.54 4.81
N LEU A 300 -17.98 -19.88 3.55
CA LEU A 300 -17.32 -18.97 2.62
C LEU A 300 -18.07 -17.63 2.46
N ASP A 301 -19.39 -17.73 2.43
CA ASP A 301 -20.27 -16.58 2.21
C ASP A 301 -20.30 -15.63 3.41
N SER A 302 -19.81 -16.06 4.58
CA SER A 302 -19.69 -15.25 5.79
C SER A 302 -18.41 -14.41 5.84
N PHE A 303 -17.40 -14.69 5.00
CA PHE A 303 -16.14 -13.91 4.99
C PHE A 303 -16.34 -12.46 4.53
N PRO A 304 -17.06 -12.18 3.42
CA PRO A 304 -17.37 -10.80 3.02
C PRO A 304 -18.14 -10.02 4.10
N GLU A 305 -19.07 -10.67 4.79
CA GLU A 305 -19.82 -10.10 5.91
C GLU A 305 -18.88 -9.71 7.06
N LEU A 306 -18.04 -10.62 7.54
CA LEU A 306 -17.09 -10.35 8.62
C LEU A 306 -16.13 -9.18 8.31
N ILE A 307 -15.58 -9.15 7.09
CA ILE A 307 -14.71 -8.06 6.65
C ILE A 307 -15.48 -6.74 6.58
N THR A 308 -16.72 -6.79 6.10
CA THR A 308 -17.61 -5.62 6.04
C THR A 308 -17.86 -5.06 7.43
N GLU A 309 -18.21 -5.92 8.39
CA GLU A 309 -18.47 -5.51 9.77
C GLU A 309 -17.25 -4.90 10.44
N ALA A 310 -16.06 -5.48 10.25
CA ALA A 310 -14.82 -4.93 10.78
C ALA A 310 -14.46 -3.57 10.14
N ILE A 311 -14.62 -3.42 8.82
CA ILE A 311 -14.40 -2.14 8.14
C ILE A 311 -15.35 -1.08 8.66
N PHE A 312 -16.64 -1.41 8.74
CA PHE A 312 -17.68 -0.50 9.21
C PHE A 312 -17.43 -0.08 10.66
N SER A 313 -17.15 -1.04 11.55
CA SER A 313 -16.94 -0.79 12.98
C SER A 313 -15.65 -0.04 13.28
N SER A 314 -14.58 -0.29 12.53
CA SER A 314 -13.29 0.38 12.76
C SER A 314 -13.31 1.87 12.43
N ALA A 315 -14.20 2.30 11.54
CA ALA A 315 -14.25 3.64 10.93
C ALA A 315 -12.92 4.12 10.29
N ALA A 316 -11.94 3.23 10.09
CA ALA A 316 -10.59 3.59 9.65
C ALA A 316 -10.57 4.23 8.25
N LEU A 317 -11.48 3.81 7.37
CA LEU A 317 -11.59 4.34 6.01
C LEU A 317 -12.02 5.81 5.97
N GLY A 318 -12.71 6.33 7.00
CA GLY A 318 -13.13 7.73 7.05
C GLY A 318 -11.95 8.69 7.09
N ARG A 319 -10.96 8.40 7.95
CA ARG A 319 -9.70 9.18 8.03
C ARG A 319 -8.86 9.02 6.77
N LEU A 320 -8.76 7.79 6.25
CA LEU A 320 -8.06 7.56 4.99
C LEU A 320 -8.65 8.39 3.85
N LEU A 321 -9.98 8.43 3.72
CA LEU A 321 -10.67 9.22 2.70
C LEU A 321 -10.39 10.73 2.87
N ALA A 322 -10.37 11.22 4.10
CA ALA A 322 -10.02 12.61 4.38
C ALA A 322 -8.58 12.92 3.93
N SER A 323 -7.62 12.02 4.17
CA SER A 323 -6.25 12.16 3.68
C SER A 323 -6.15 12.10 2.16
N GLN A 324 -6.93 11.24 1.49
CA GLN A 324 -6.97 11.18 0.03
C GLN A 324 -7.51 12.48 -0.57
N LYS A 325 -8.46 13.13 0.09
CA LYS A 325 -9.06 14.40 -0.33
C LYS A 325 -8.16 15.61 -0.13
N LEU A 326 -6.97 15.47 0.46
CA LEU A 326 -5.96 16.55 0.47
C LEU A 326 -5.56 16.97 -0.96
N ASP A 327 -5.72 16.08 -1.94
CA ASP A 327 -5.67 16.46 -3.36
C ASP A 327 -6.96 17.20 -3.79
N HIS A 328 -6.96 18.51 -3.54
CA HIS A 328 -8.04 19.44 -3.89
C HIS A 328 -7.99 19.88 -5.36
N TYR A 329 -6.79 19.92 -5.94
CA TYR A 329 -6.54 20.54 -7.23
C TYR A 329 -6.60 19.54 -8.39
N ASP A 330 -6.71 18.23 -8.11
CA ASP A 330 -6.41 17.17 -9.07
C ASP A 330 -4.96 17.29 -9.59
N ILE A 331 -4.43 16.25 -10.20
CA ILE A 331 -3.09 16.33 -10.80
C ILE A 331 -3.04 17.38 -11.92
N GLU A 332 -4.15 17.62 -12.62
CA GLU A 332 -4.25 18.67 -13.65
C GLU A 332 -4.05 20.09 -13.09
N GLY A 333 -4.33 20.33 -11.81
CA GLY A 333 -4.01 21.60 -11.15
C GLY A 333 -2.68 21.56 -10.40
N ALA A 334 -2.43 20.51 -9.60
CA ALA A 334 -1.24 20.41 -8.75
C ALA A 334 0.08 20.41 -9.53
N ILE A 335 0.07 19.98 -10.80
CA ILE A 335 1.25 20.00 -11.66
C ILE A 335 1.79 21.42 -11.91
N HIS A 336 0.94 22.45 -11.90
CA HIS A 336 1.37 23.83 -12.11
C HIS A 336 2.16 24.35 -10.91
N ALA A 337 1.66 24.09 -9.70
CA ALA A 337 2.36 24.40 -8.46
C ALA A 337 3.71 23.67 -8.35
N TYR A 338 3.78 22.43 -8.87
CA TYR A 338 5.06 21.70 -8.97
C TYR A 338 6.10 22.45 -9.81
N TYR A 339 5.72 22.95 -10.99
CA TYR A 339 6.64 23.71 -11.85
C TYR A 339 7.09 25.05 -11.23
N ASN A 340 6.27 25.67 -10.38
CA ASN A 340 6.69 26.84 -9.59
C ASN A 340 7.82 26.49 -8.60
N ILE A 341 7.79 25.28 -8.01
CA ILE A 341 8.78 24.83 -7.00
C ILE A 341 10.10 24.46 -7.67
N VAL A 342 10.07 23.75 -8.79
CA VAL A 342 11.30 23.28 -9.46
C VAL A 342 11.96 24.35 -10.34
N TYR A 343 11.36 25.54 -10.45
CA TYR A 343 11.83 26.67 -11.25
C TYR A 343 12.05 26.33 -12.73
N GLU A 344 11.24 25.43 -13.29
CA GLU A 344 11.28 25.04 -14.69
C GLU A 344 10.07 25.57 -15.46
N PRO A 345 10.20 25.83 -16.78
CA PRO A 345 9.05 26.23 -17.59
C PRO A 345 7.96 25.15 -17.59
N CYS A 346 6.75 25.52 -17.18
CA CYS A 346 5.62 24.60 -17.03
C CYS A 346 5.30 23.85 -18.33
N LEU A 347 5.54 22.54 -18.36
CA LEU A 347 5.26 21.69 -19.53
C LEU A 347 3.77 21.52 -19.78
N ALA A 348 2.95 21.48 -18.72
CA ALA A 348 1.49 21.40 -18.83
C ALA A 348 0.94 22.60 -19.63
N CYS A 349 1.39 23.82 -19.31
CA CYS A 349 1.02 25.03 -20.06
C CYS A 349 1.49 25.01 -21.52
N LYS A 350 2.70 24.49 -21.80
CA LYS A 350 3.20 24.37 -23.19
C LYS A 350 2.35 23.46 -24.07
N THR A 351 1.78 22.41 -23.48
CA THR A 351 0.92 21.46 -24.19
C THR A 351 -0.55 21.89 -24.26
N CYS A 352 -0.93 22.95 -23.54
CA CYS A 352 -2.30 23.45 -23.50
C CYS A 352 -2.57 24.43 -24.65
N SER A 353 -3.52 24.09 -25.51
CA SER A 353 -3.97 24.95 -26.62
C SER A 353 -5.27 25.70 -26.34
N ASP A 354 -5.91 25.47 -25.19
CA ASP A 354 -7.19 26.09 -24.81
C ASP A 354 -6.97 27.41 -24.06
N PRO A 355 -7.37 28.57 -24.62
CA PRO A 355 -7.16 29.87 -23.99
C PRO A 355 -7.83 29.98 -22.62
N ASP A 356 -9.06 29.47 -22.45
CA ASP A 356 -9.78 29.53 -21.18
C ASP A 356 -9.01 28.78 -20.07
N SER A 357 -8.40 27.64 -20.41
CA SER A 357 -7.59 26.87 -19.47
C SER A 357 -6.29 27.59 -19.11
N LEU A 358 -5.63 28.23 -20.08
CA LEU A 358 -4.44 29.03 -19.80
C LEU A 358 -4.71 30.20 -18.85
N LEU A 359 -5.87 30.86 -18.97
CA LEU A 359 -6.31 31.89 -18.02
C LEU A 359 -6.54 31.32 -16.61
N ARG A 360 -7.07 30.09 -16.48
CA ARG A 360 -7.22 29.44 -15.17
C ARG A 360 -5.86 29.07 -14.57
N TYR A 361 -4.93 28.60 -15.39
CA TYR A 361 -3.60 28.18 -14.93
C TYR A 361 -2.71 29.36 -14.55
N SER A 362 -2.92 30.56 -15.10
CA SER A 362 -2.15 31.74 -14.70
C SER A 362 -2.31 32.04 -13.21
N PHE A 363 -3.53 31.87 -12.66
CA PHE A 363 -3.79 32.01 -11.23
C PHE A 363 -2.90 31.08 -10.38
N LEU A 364 -2.65 29.84 -10.83
CA LEU A 364 -1.78 28.90 -10.12
C LEU A 364 -0.30 29.29 -10.20
N HIS A 365 0.10 29.99 -11.27
CA HIS A 365 1.47 30.50 -11.43
C HIS A 365 1.71 31.82 -10.69
N ASP A 366 0.65 32.53 -10.31
CA ASP A 366 0.72 33.74 -9.48
C ASP A 366 0.77 33.43 -7.96
N LEU A 367 0.61 32.16 -7.58
CA LEU A 367 0.71 31.72 -6.18
C LEU A 367 2.11 31.97 -5.60
N SER A 368 2.16 32.24 -4.31
CA SER A 368 3.44 32.27 -3.59
C SER A 368 4.10 30.89 -3.56
N LEU A 369 5.41 30.88 -3.28
CA LEU A 369 6.16 29.63 -3.14
C LEU A 369 5.58 28.75 -2.02
N GLU A 370 5.16 29.34 -0.90
CA GLU A 370 4.59 28.60 0.23
C GLU A 370 3.23 27.97 -0.09
N GLU A 371 2.37 28.67 -0.84
CA GLU A 371 1.11 28.10 -1.34
C GLU A 371 1.38 26.96 -2.32
N SER A 372 2.35 27.13 -3.23
CA SER A 372 2.75 26.09 -4.18
C SER A 372 3.29 24.85 -3.45
N LEU A 373 4.17 25.04 -2.46
CA LEU A 373 4.69 23.98 -1.60
C LEU A 373 3.56 23.24 -0.88
N LYS A 374 2.58 23.97 -0.33
CA LYS A 374 1.43 23.35 0.34
C LYS A 374 0.62 22.48 -0.61
N ILE A 375 0.28 22.97 -1.80
CA ILE A 375 -0.50 22.22 -2.80
C ILE A 375 0.21 20.91 -3.17
N VAL A 376 1.51 20.97 -3.44
CA VAL A 376 2.28 19.78 -3.84
C VAL A 376 2.48 18.82 -2.66
N ARG A 377 2.72 19.34 -1.45
CA ARG A 377 2.82 18.53 -0.24
C ARG A 377 1.53 17.75 0.01
N ASP A 378 0.39 18.45 -0.01
CA ASP A 378 -0.94 17.86 0.19
C ASP A 378 -1.25 16.81 -0.89
N TYR A 379 -0.88 17.08 -2.15
CA TYR A 379 -1.01 16.12 -3.24
C TYR A 379 -0.18 14.85 -3.00
N LEU A 380 1.08 14.97 -2.57
CA LEU A 380 1.94 13.80 -2.32
C LEU A 380 1.48 12.98 -1.11
N ILE A 381 0.96 13.63 -0.06
CA ILE A 381 0.32 12.95 1.08
C ILE A 381 -0.92 12.18 0.59
N ALA A 382 -1.77 12.82 -0.20
CA ALA A 382 -2.93 12.18 -0.81
C ALA A 382 -2.52 11.01 -1.72
N ALA A 383 -1.42 11.14 -2.48
CA ALA A 383 -0.89 10.07 -3.32
C ALA A 383 -0.41 8.86 -2.50
N THR A 384 0.15 9.08 -1.31
CA THR A 384 0.42 7.99 -0.34
C THR A 384 -0.88 7.33 0.12
N ALA A 385 -1.87 8.11 0.56
CA ALA A 385 -3.16 7.60 1.01
C ALA A 385 -3.96 6.85 -0.09
N LYS A 386 -3.76 7.19 -1.37
CA LYS A 386 -4.40 6.52 -2.52
C LYS A 386 -3.73 5.19 -2.88
N ASP A 387 -2.52 4.92 -2.40
CA ASP A 387 -1.71 3.78 -2.80
C ASP A 387 -1.29 2.86 -1.63
N CYS A 388 -1.65 3.22 -0.40
CA CYS A 388 -1.46 2.37 0.78
C CYS A 388 -2.34 1.12 0.72
N SER A 389 -2.10 0.19 1.66
CA SER A 389 -2.94 -1.00 1.85
C SER A 389 -3.49 -1.03 3.27
N LEU A 390 -4.69 -1.57 3.43
CA LEU A 390 -5.34 -1.83 4.72
C LEU A 390 -5.18 -3.32 5.03
N MET A 391 -4.52 -3.66 6.13
CA MET A 391 -4.48 -5.01 6.67
C MET A 391 -5.48 -5.14 7.81
N ILE A 392 -6.35 -6.15 7.74
CA ILE A 392 -7.27 -6.50 8.81
C ILE A 392 -6.99 -7.95 9.19
N SER A 393 -6.57 -8.17 10.43
CA SER A 393 -6.33 -9.51 10.98
C SER A 393 -7.48 -9.88 11.90
N PHE A 394 -7.80 -11.16 11.96
CA PHE A 394 -8.92 -11.72 12.70
C PHE A 394 -8.50 -12.98 13.44
N ARG A 395 -9.11 -13.21 14.61
CA ARG A 395 -9.11 -14.50 15.31
C ARG A 395 -10.48 -14.75 15.93
N PRO A 396 -10.90 -16.01 16.13
CA PRO A 396 -12.06 -16.31 16.97
C PRO A 396 -11.85 -15.76 18.39
N ALA A 397 -12.86 -15.13 18.97
CA ALA A 397 -12.79 -14.67 20.36
C ALA A 397 -13.06 -15.86 21.30
N GLU A 398 -12.11 -16.21 22.15
CA GLU A 398 -12.23 -17.31 23.12
C GLU A 398 -12.67 -16.81 24.52
N ASP A 399 -12.26 -15.61 24.93
CA ASP A 399 -12.61 -14.99 26.21
C ASP A 399 -12.90 -13.49 26.03
N MET A 400 -14.04 -13.04 26.56
CA MET A 400 -14.43 -11.62 26.56
C MET A 400 -13.55 -10.86 27.58
N GLY A 401 -12.38 -10.34 27.17
CA GLY A 401 -11.53 -9.59 28.12
C GLY A 401 -10.14 -9.13 27.66
N ASP A 402 -9.81 -9.19 26.37
CA ASP A 402 -8.55 -8.61 25.86
C ASP A 402 -8.81 -7.20 25.33
N ASP A 403 -8.62 -6.18 26.19
CA ASP A 403 -8.85 -4.75 25.87
C ASP A 403 -7.99 -4.22 24.70
N GLU A 404 -7.04 -5.02 24.19
CA GLU A 404 -6.13 -4.63 23.10
C GLU A 404 -6.75 -4.76 21.70
N PHE A 405 -7.82 -5.54 21.53
CA PHE A 405 -8.45 -5.79 20.24
C PHE A 405 -9.89 -5.28 20.18
N ASN A 406 -10.33 -4.89 18.99
CA ASN A 406 -11.76 -4.64 18.76
C ASN A 406 -12.42 -5.99 18.48
N SER A 407 -13.65 -6.22 18.95
CA SER A 407 -14.40 -7.43 18.64
C SER A 407 -15.62 -7.11 17.78
N VAL A 408 -16.00 -8.05 16.93
CA VAL A 408 -17.17 -7.95 16.07
C VAL A 408 -17.98 -9.24 16.12
N PHE A 409 -19.30 -9.10 16.22
CA PHE A 409 -20.23 -10.23 16.22
C PHE A 409 -20.69 -10.49 14.79
N LEU A 410 -20.61 -11.75 14.36
CA LEU A 410 -21.07 -12.20 13.05
C LEU A 410 -22.39 -12.96 13.19
N GLU A 411 -23.48 -12.38 12.70
CA GLU A 411 -24.82 -12.96 12.86
C GLU A 411 -24.97 -14.31 12.15
N SER A 412 -24.39 -14.45 10.95
CA SER A 412 -24.51 -15.66 10.14
C SER A 412 -23.86 -16.91 10.75
N SER A 413 -22.83 -16.74 11.59
CA SER A 413 -22.16 -17.85 12.28
C SER A 413 -22.40 -17.87 13.79
N ASN A 414 -23.05 -16.85 14.35
CA ASN A 414 -23.26 -16.65 15.79
C ASN A 414 -21.93 -16.73 16.58
N GLN A 415 -20.89 -16.09 16.06
CA GLN A 415 -19.53 -16.08 16.64
C GLN A 415 -19.00 -14.66 16.78
N TYR A 416 -18.11 -14.47 17.77
CA TYR A 416 -17.34 -13.25 17.93
C TYR A 416 -15.94 -13.42 17.34
N PHE A 417 -15.45 -12.37 16.69
CA PHE A 417 -14.10 -12.29 16.17
C PHE A 417 -13.40 -11.05 16.72
N ASP A 418 -12.22 -11.26 17.30
CA ASP A 418 -11.31 -10.14 17.55
C ASP A 418 -10.64 -9.75 16.25
N TYR A 419 -10.45 -8.45 16.04
CA TYR A 419 -9.78 -7.92 14.88
C TYR A 419 -8.88 -6.73 15.19
N LYS A 420 -7.84 -6.59 14.36
CA LYS A 420 -6.98 -5.42 14.32
C LYS A 420 -6.92 -4.86 12.91
N VAL A 421 -6.80 -3.53 12.82
CA VAL A 421 -6.72 -2.81 11.55
C VAL A 421 -5.43 -2.01 11.51
N ASN A 422 -4.65 -2.15 10.44
CA ASN A 422 -3.40 -1.42 10.25
C ASN A 422 -3.24 -0.96 8.79
N PHE A 423 -2.74 0.25 8.60
CA PHE A 423 -2.31 0.74 7.30
C PHE A 423 -0.84 0.37 7.05
N ILE A 424 -0.56 -0.16 5.87
CA ILE A 424 0.80 -0.47 5.40
C ILE A 424 1.07 0.24 4.07
N ASP A 425 2.31 0.18 3.59
CA ASP A 425 2.76 0.85 2.36
C ASP A 425 2.63 2.39 2.38
N LEU A 426 2.88 3.01 3.53
CA LEU A 426 2.80 4.46 3.77
C LEU A 426 4.06 5.24 3.37
N ASP A 427 4.80 4.76 2.37
CA ASP A 427 6.04 5.39 1.92
C ASP A 427 5.82 6.80 1.36
N MET A 428 6.73 7.72 1.73
CA MET A 428 6.81 9.04 1.12
C MET A 428 7.00 8.93 -0.39
N LYS A 429 6.17 9.66 -1.16
CA LYS A 429 6.29 9.69 -2.63
C LYS A 429 7.37 10.70 -3.05
N PRO A 430 8.30 10.33 -3.95
CA PRO A 430 9.30 11.25 -4.47
C PRO A 430 8.66 12.42 -5.22
N LEU A 431 9.23 13.63 -5.09
CA LEU A 431 8.69 14.83 -5.72
C LEU A 431 8.65 14.70 -7.25
N GLN A 432 9.65 14.07 -7.86
CA GLN A 432 9.74 13.91 -9.31
C GLN A 432 8.63 13.01 -9.89
N LYS A 433 7.85 12.31 -9.05
CA LYS A 433 6.69 11.56 -9.51
C LYS A 433 5.53 12.46 -9.97
N MET A 434 5.55 13.76 -9.68
CA MET A 434 4.51 14.68 -10.14
C MET A 434 4.32 14.63 -11.67
N ASP A 435 5.43 14.68 -12.43
CA ASP A 435 5.40 14.54 -13.89
C ASP A 435 4.82 13.19 -14.32
N TYR A 436 5.29 12.09 -13.72
CA TYR A 436 4.77 10.75 -13.98
C TYR A 436 3.25 10.63 -13.70
N TYR A 437 2.78 11.21 -12.59
CA TYR A 437 1.36 11.17 -12.25
C TYR A 437 0.52 11.96 -13.27
N TYR A 438 1.00 13.12 -13.72
CA TYR A 438 0.33 13.91 -14.74
C TYR A 438 0.27 13.17 -16.07
N GLU A 439 1.40 12.64 -16.55
CA GLU A 439 1.47 11.86 -17.80
C GLU A 439 0.56 10.63 -17.77
N LEU A 440 0.58 9.87 -16.67
CA LEU A 440 -0.26 8.70 -16.49
C LEU A 440 -1.75 9.08 -16.49
N ASP A 441 -2.11 10.19 -15.84
CA ASP A 441 -3.48 10.67 -15.82
C ASP A 441 -3.97 11.09 -17.22
N GLN A 442 -3.15 11.84 -17.97
CA GLN A 442 -3.47 12.20 -19.36
C GLN A 442 -3.61 10.96 -20.26
N LYS A 443 -2.75 9.95 -20.07
CA LYS A 443 -2.84 8.68 -20.82
C LYS A 443 -4.15 7.95 -20.53
N ILE A 444 -4.58 7.94 -19.27
CA ILE A 444 -5.82 7.26 -18.85
C ILE A 444 -7.05 7.99 -19.35
N ALA A 445 -7.08 9.31 -19.20
CA ALA A 445 -8.15 10.13 -19.76
C ALA A 445 -8.27 9.94 -21.28
N THR A 446 -7.14 9.93 -22.00
CA THR A 446 -7.11 9.74 -23.45
C THR A 446 -7.66 8.38 -23.88
N VAL A 447 -7.21 7.30 -23.23
CA VAL A 447 -7.68 5.94 -23.56
C VAL A 447 -9.15 5.75 -23.18
N TYR A 448 -9.58 6.28 -22.04
CA TYR A 448 -10.97 6.22 -21.61
C TYR A 448 -11.91 6.98 -22.56
N ALA A 449 -11.52 8.18 -22.99
CA ALA A 449 -12.30 8.97 -23.95
C ALA A 449 -12.50 8.22 -25.28
N LYS A 450 -11.47 7.54 -25.79
CA LYS A 450 -11.56 6.69 -27.00
C LYS A 450 -12.48 5.48 -26.78
N TYR A 451 -12.39 4.85 -25.61
CA TYR A 451 -13.26 3.73 -25.25
C TYR A 451 -14.74 4.15 -25.25
N MET A 452 -15.08 5.29 -24.65
CA MET A 452 -16.44 5.84 -24.64
C MET A 452 -16.96 6.18 -26.05
N GLN A 453 -16.11 6.71 -26.93
CA GLN A 453 -16.49 6.98 -28.33
C GLN A 453 -16.83 5.70 -29.08
N ASN A 454 -16.05 4.63 -28.87
CA ASN A 454 -16.28 3.34 -29.52
C ASN A 454 -17.55 2.65 -29.01
N GLU A 455 -17.81 2.70 -27.69
CA GLU A 455 -19.04 2.15 -27.08
C GLU A 455 -20.30 2.86 -27.62
N VAL A 456 -20.30 4.19 -27.67
CA VAL A 456 -21.42 4.97 -28.21
C VAL A 456 -21.60 4.71 -29.71
N GLY A 457 -20.50 4.58 -30.46
CA GLY A 457 -20.52 4.20 -31.87
C GLY A 457 -21.14 2.81 -32.09
N TYR A 458 -20.81 1.85 -31.22
CA TYR A 458 -21.38 0.49 -31.25
C TYR A 458 -22.88 0.51 -30.94
N CYS A 459 -23.32 1.22 -29.90
CA CYS A 459 -24.74 1.38 -29.55
C CYS A 459 -25.54 2.05 -30.68
N ASN A 460 -24.97 3.07 -31.33
CA ASN A 460 -25.63 3.72 -32.47
C ASN A 460 -25.70 2.80 -33.69
N SER A 461 -24.69 1.96 -33.93
CA SER A 461 -24.72 0.97 -35.02
C SER A 461 -25.67 -0.21 -34.74
N ALA A 462 -25.80 -0.65 -33.49
CA ALA A 462 -26.73 -1.70 -33.08
C ALA A 462 -28.19 -1.23 -33.19
N ASN A 463 -28.47 0.02 -32.79
CA ASN A 463 -29.79 0.64 -32.95
C ASN A 463 -30.16 0.91 -34.42
N LEU A 464 -29.18 1.08 -35.31
CA LEU A 464 -29.40 1.19 -36.76
C LEU A 464 -29.66 -0.19 -37.42
N SER A 465 -29.14 -1.29 -36.85
CA SER A 465 -29.40 -2.64 -37.34
C SER A 465 -30.73 -3.25 -36.87
N GLU A 466 -31.35 -2.71 -35.83
CA GLU A 466 -32.71 -3.10 -35.38
C GLU A 466 -33.82 -2.19 -35.95
N GLY A 467 -33.47 -1.20 -36.76
CA GLY A 467 -34.38 -0.17 -37.27
C GLY A 467 -34.96 -0.40 -38.67
N ASN A 468 -34.97 -1.62 -39.21
CA ASN A 468 -35.60 -1.94 -40.50
C ASN A 468 -36.48 -3.18 -40.41
N GLU A 469 -37.76 -2.97 -40.11
CA GLU A 469 -38.96 -3.62 -40.68
C GLU A 469 -40.09 -3.63 -39.64
N VAL A 470 -40.90 -2.58 -39.63
CA VAL A 470 -42.36 -2.71 -39.49
C VAL A 470 -43.01 -1.62 -40.34
N GLN A 471 -43.16 -1.88 -41.64
CA GLN A 471 -44.26 -1.30 -42.41
C GLN A 471 -45.47 -2.22 -42.22
N TRP A 472 -46.52 -1.71 -41.60
CA TRP A 472 -47.87 -2.18 -41.89
C TRP A 472 -48.66 -0.97 -42.39
N GLU A 473 -48.80 -0.89 -43.72
CA GLU A 473 -49.77 -0.04 -44.38
C GLU A 473 -51.15 -0.72 -44.36
N GLN A 474 -52.16 0.12 -44.08
CA GLN A 474 -53.61 0.02 -44.40
C GLN A 474 -54.48 -1.05 -43.73
#